data_AF-A0A829I1K1-F1
#
_entry.id   AF-A0A829I1K1-F1
#
_cell.length_a   1.000
_cell.length_b   1.000
_cell.length_c   1.000
_cell.angle_alpha   90.00
_cell.angle_beta   90.00
_cell.angle_gamma   90.00
#
_symmetry.space_group_name_H-M   'P 1'
#
loop_
_entity.id
_entity.type
_entity.pdbx_description
1 polymer ?
#
loop_
_entity_poly.entity_id
_entity_poly.type
_entity_poly.pdbx_seq_one_letter_code
_entity_poly.pdbx_strand_id
1 'polypeptide(L)'
;MAAATIGVLLCVLVPLLPVRQSTVDINWPQGAGADGNITSITAPLVSGAPLSFEAHIPCTAVATLPASGGVVLSTSPDGGFEASRHALFVRATTDLVVVAFRDNVATVAPRKTVESGGCTTLDIWANAGGVGANFAGLPNASGTLSIENKPQVTGLFTDLKVPAAGGPTAHVVVDTRFISSPTTLKLAAMVLGIGAVAIAIAALAVLERGGRKLPRTPFRLPGRATLLTNGVADTGVVGTLLLWHVIGAITSDDGNVLVEARVAHQAGYVAEYYRYFGATASPFDWYATLLSWLTQVSTVGVWMRVPATLAGIGTWYILRKKMLPRLGEQLAASRTAVWTAALVFLTAWLPFNNGLRPEPIIVFGTVLTWILVERAIATRR
;
A
#
# COMPACT_ATOMS: atom_id res chain seq x y z
N MET A 1 8.61 12.13 34.42
CA MET A 1 8.69 13.39 33.64
C MET A 1 9.74 13.31 32.55
N ALA A 2 11.05 13.22 32.86
CA ALA A 2 12.10 13.19 31.82
C ALA A 2 11.88 12.13 30.72
N ALA A 3 11.62 10.87 31.08
CA ALA A 3 11.33 9.80 30.12
C ALA A 3 10.08 10.09 29.26
N ALA A 4 9.03 10.70 29.83
CA ALA A 4 7.84 11.07 29.08
C ALA A 4 8.13 12.19 28.08
N THR A 5 8.86 13.24 28.50
CA THR A 5 9.26 14.35 27.63
C THR A 5 10.14 13.85 26.47
N ILE A 6 11.13 13.01 26.76
CA ILE A 6 11.99 12.40 25.73
C ILE A 6 11.13 11.53 24.79
N GLY A 7 10.25 10.69 25.32
CA GLY A 7 9.36 9.84 24.52
C GLY A 7 8.48 10.65 23.58
N VAL A 8 7.83 11.71 24.08
CA VAL A 8 6.99 12.61 23.26
C VAL A 8 7.82 13.28 22.17
N LEU A 9 8.96 13.88 22.53
CA LEU A 9 9.81 14.58 21.56
C LEU A 9 10.31 13.64 20.46
N LEU A 10 10.82 12.46 20.82
CA LEU A 10 11.28 11.48 19.84
C LEU A 10 10.15 11.03 18.92
N CYS A 11 9.00 10.63 19.47
CA CYS A 11 7.87 10.16 18.67
C CYS A 11 7.30 11.23 17.73
N VAL A 12 7.29 12.51 18.13
CA VAL A 12 6.87 13.63 17.26
C VAL A 12 7.88 13.86 16.13
N LEU A 13 9.18 13.65 16.38
CA LEU A 13 10.22 13.85 15.38
C LEU A 13 10.33 12.70 14.37
N VAL A 14 9.95 11.46 14.72
CA VAL A 14 10.01 10.26 13.85
C VAL A 14 9.56 10.50 12.40
N PRO A 15 8.39 11.11 12.11
CA PRO A 15 7.95 11.34 10.73
C PRO A 15 8.87 12.28 9.93
N LEU A 16 9.61 13.17 10.58
CA LEU A 16 10.54 14.12 9.96
C LEU A 16 11.96 13.56 9.79
N LEU A 17 12.27 12.42 10.41
CA LEU A 17 13.59 11.80 10.33
C LEU A 17 13.82 11.15 8.96
N PRO A 18 15.08 11.15 8.48
CA PRO A 18 15.42 10.70 7.14
C PRO A 18 15.14 9.22 6.91
N VAL A 19 14.80 8.90 5.67
CA VAL A 19 14.57 7.55 5.15
C VAL A 19 15.50 7.28 3.96
N ARG A 20 15.73 6.01 3.65
CA ARG A 20 16.42 5.59 2.43
C ARG A 20 15.37 5.09 1.44
N GLN A 21 15.16 5.81 0.35
CA GLN A 21 14.30 5.39 -0.75
C GLN A 21 15.13 4.64 -1.79
N SER A 22 14.59 3.54 -2.33
CA SER A 22 15.21 2.82 -3.45
C SER A 22 14.75 3.43 -4.76
N THR A 23 15.67 3.73 -5.68
CA THR A 23 15.36 4.26 -7.02
C THR A 23 15.51 3.18 -8.08
N VAL A 24 14.71 3.26 -9.14
CA VAL A 24 14.75 2.33 -10.28
C VAL A 24 14.69 3.14 -11.57
N ASP A 25 15.70 2.90 -12.40
CA ASP A 25 15.83 3.53 -13.72
C ASP A 25 15.79 2.45 -14.79
N ILE A 26 15.03 2.70 -15.86
CA ILE A 26 14.96 1.83 -17.04
C ILE A 26 15.70 2.53 -18.17
N ASN A 27 16.82 1.95 -18.57
CA ASN A 27 17.55 2.35 -19.76
C ASN A 27 17.14 1.47 -20.94
N TRP A 28 17.02 2.09 -22.09
CA TRP A 28 16.79 1.43 -23.37
C TRP A 28 17.65 2.10 -24.45
N PRO A 29 18.24 1.34 -25.39
CA PRO A 29 18.18 -0.12 -25.57
C PRO A 29 18.96 -0.92 -24.52
N GLN A 30 18.54 -2.17 -24.25
CA GLN A 30 19.22 -3.08 -23.30
C GLN A 30 20.10 -4.13 -24.00
N GLY A 31 20.01 -4.23 -25.32
CA GLY A 31 20.74 -5.20 -26.12
C GLY A 31 20.30 -5.16 -27.58
N ALA A 32 20.92 -6.02 -28.38
CA ALA A 32 20.52 -6.27 -29.75
C ALA A 32 19.80 -7.63 -29.85
N GLY A 33 18.81 -7.71 -30.73
CA GLY A 33 18.13 -8.93 -31.11
C GLY A 33 19.01 -9.84 -31.97
N ALA A 34 18.47 -11.00 -32.35
CA ALA A 34 19.17 -11.95 -33.22
C ALA A 34 19.52 -11.37 -34.61
N ASP A 35 18.81 -10.33 -35.04
CA ASP A 35 19.03 -9.58 -36.27
C ASP A 35 20.03 -8.42 -36.12
N GLY A 36 20.62 -8.24 -34.92
CA GLY A 36 21.58 -7.18 -34.62
C GLY A 36 20.94 -5.80 -34.36
N ASN A 37 19.61 -5.71 -34.40
CA ASN A 37 18.87 -4.47 -34.17
C ASN A 37 18.42 -4.32 -32.73
N ILE A 38 18.10 -3.09 -32.32
CA ILE A 38 17.46 -2.81 -31.03
C ILE A 38 16.13 -3.56 -30.89
N THR A 39 15.82 -3.97 -29.66
CA THR A 39 14.57 -4.66 -29.35
C THR A 39 13.68 -3.83 -28.44
N SER A 40 12.37 -3.95 -28.63
CA SER A 40 11.37 -3.43 -27.71
C SER A 40 11.48 -4.11 -26.34
N ILE A 41 11.10 -3.39 -25.27
CA ILE A 41 11.03 -3.92 -23.91
C ILE A 41 9.65 -3.69 -23.30
N THR A 42 9.24 -4.59 -22.40
CA THR A 42 8.00 -4.45 -21.63
C THR A 42 8.34 -4.12 -20.18
N ALA A 43 7.74 -3.05 -19.67
CA ALA A 43 7.89 -2.61 -18.29
C ALA A 43 6.60 -1.91 -17.86
N PRO A 44 5.56 -2.65 -17.45
CA PRO A 44 4.30 -2.07 -17.02
C PRO A 44 4.44 -1.36 -15.67
N LEU A 45 4.44 -0.02 -15.67
CA LEU A 45 4.50 0.77 -14.45
C LEU A 45 3.15 0.76 -13.73
N VAL A 46 3.14 0.36 -12.45
CA VAL A 46 1.94 0.34 -11.61
C VAL A 46 1.35 1.74 -11.40
N SER A 47 2.22 2.77 -11.27
CA SER A 47 1.81 4.17 -11.16
C SER A 47 1.28 4.77 -12.47
N GLY A 48 1.37 4.03 -13.58
CA GLY A 48 1.03 4.49 -14.92
C GLY A 48 2.10 5.40 -15.51
N ALA A 49 2.24 6.62 -14.98
CA ALA A 49 3.25 7.58 -15.44
C ALA A 49 4.57 7.42 -14.65
N PRO A 50 5.74 7.62 -15.30
CA PRO A 50 7.03 7.62 -14.64
C PRO A 50 7.25 8.93 -13.86
N LEU A 51 8.28 9.01 -13.03
CA LEU A 51 8.71 10.27 -12.41
C LEU A 51 9.26 11.22 -13.47
N SER A 52 10.19 10.73 -14.29
CA SER A 52 10.68 11.41 -15.49
C SER A 52 10.91 10.42 -16.64
N PHE A 53 10.84 10.95 -17.86
CA PHE A 53 11.11 10.23 -19.10
C PHE A 53 11.93 11.14 -20.01
N GLU A 54 13.01 10.60 -20.57
CA GLU A 54 13.85 11.29 -21.54
C GLU A 54 14.17 10.33 -22.68
N ALA A 55 14.14 10.80 -23.92
CA ALA A 55 14.58 10.03 -25.07
C ALA A 55 15.31 10.91 -26.08
N HIS A 56 16.37 10.36 -26.66
CA HIS A 56 17.18 10.99 -27.70
C HIS A 56 17.26 10.02 -28.87
N ILE A 57 16.70 10.41 -30.01
CA ILE A 57 16.59 9.56 -31.20
C ILE A 57 17.37 10.25 -32.33
N PRO A 58 18.46 9.66 -32.84
CA PRO A 58 19.13 10.18 -34.04
C PRO A 58 18.13 10.27 -35.19
N CYS A 59 18.00 11.44 -35.82
CA CYS A 59 16.98 11.67 -36.84
C CYS A 59 17.20 10.79 -38.09
N THR A 60 18.44 10.38 -38.37
CA THR A 60 18.78 9.41 -39.41
C THR A 60 18.23 8.01 -39.15
N ALA A 61 17.91 7.64 -37.89
CA ALA A 61 17.32 6.34 -37.58
C ALA A 61 15.93 6.17 -38.23
N VAL A 62 15.18 7.27 -38.38
CA VAL A 62 13.84 7.29 -39.01
C VAL A 62 13.88 6.74 -40.44
N ALA A 63 15.00 6.91 -41.15
CA ALA A 63 15.18 6.43 -42.51
C ALA A 63 15.17 4.89 -42.65
N THR A 64 15.26 4.16 -41.54
CA THR A 64 15.17 2.69 -41.53
C THR A 64 13.72 2.19 -41.60
N LEU A 65 12.73 3.06 -41.43
CA LEU A 65 11.32 2.70 -41.52
C LEU A 65 10.87 2.52 -42.98
N PRO A 66 9.88 1.66 -43.25
CA PRO A 66 9.27 1.53 -44.57
C PRO A 66 8.70 2.85 -45.10
N ALA A 67 8.50 2.94 -46.42
CA ALA A 67 7.92 4.12 -47.06
C ALA A 67 6.50 4.44 -46.54
N SER A 68 5.73 3.42 -46.14
CA SER A 68 4.41 3.58 -45.51
C SER A 68 4.46 4.18 -44.10
N GLY A 69 5.64 4.24 -43.48
CA GLY A 69 5.82 4.72 -42.10
C GLY A 69 5.86 3.60 -41.07
N GLY A 70 5.79 4.00 -39.80
CA GLY A 70 5.87 3.10 -38.65
C GLY A 70 6.04 3.86 -37.33
N VAL A 71 6.16 3.11 -36.24
CA VAL A 71 6.41 3.65 -34.90
C VAL A 71 7.91 3.83 -34.70
N VAL A 72 8.35 5.07 -34.56
CA VAL A 72 9.75 5.41 -34.22
C VAL A 72 10.00 5.04 -32.77
N LEU A 73 9.09 5.45 -31.87
CA LEU A 73 9.10 5.10 -30.46
C LEU A 73 7.67 5.24 -29.91
N SER A 74 7.23 4.28 -29.10
CA SER A 74 6.01 4.42 -28.29
C SER A 74 6.21 3.87 -26.88
N THR A 75 5.49 4.43 -25.92
CA THR A 75 5.50 3.95 -24.52
C THR A 75 4.39 2.93 -24.23
N SER A 76 3.63 2.54 -25.27
CA SER A 76 2.59 1.50 -25.24
C SER A 76 2.49 0.84 -26.63
N PRO A 77 2.08 -0.44 -26.73
CA PRO A 77 1.91 -1.10 -28.03
C PRO A 77 0.90 -0.36 -28.90
N ASP A 78 1.19 -0.21 -30.20
CA ASP A 78 0.34 0.54 -31.14
C ASP A 78 -1.06 -0.08 -31.31
N GLY A 79 -1.16 -1.42 -31.26
CA GLY A 79 -2.43 -2.15 -31.30
C GLY A 79 -3.18 -2.21 -29.96
N GLY A 80 -2.73 -1.50 -28.93
CA GLY A 80 -3.39 -1.47 -27.62
C GLY A 80 -4.73 -0.71 -27.65
N PHE A 81 -5.66 -1.09 -26.77
CA PHE A 81 -6.95 -0.41 -26.64
C PHE A 81 -6.74 1.06 -26.25
N GLU A 82 -7.18 1.98 -27.11
CA GLU A 82 -7.05 3.43 -26.93
C GLU A 82 -5.62 3.89 -26.55
N ALA A 83 -4.58 3.18 -27.02
CA ALA A 83 -3.21 3.41 -26.56
C ALA A 83 -2.75 4.88 -26.71
N SER A 84 -3.14 5.55 -27.80
CA SER A 84 -2.72 6.93 -28.07
C SER A 84 -3.28 7.96 -27.08
N ARG A 85 -4.41 7.69 -26.42
CA ARG A 85 -5.00 8.53 -25.37
C ARG A 85 -4.19 8.56 -24.08
N HIS A 86 -3.31 7.59 -23.88
CA HIS A 86 -2.61 7.39 -22.62
C HIS A 86 -1.08 7.49 -22.75
N ALA A 87 -0.53 7.10 -23.90
CA ALA A 87 0.91 6.96 -24.08
C ALA A 87 1.53 8.08 -24.92
N LEU A 88 2.86 8.03 -25.04
CA LEU A 88 3.64 8.76 -26.02
C LEU A 88 3.70 7.93 -27.31
N PHE A 89 3.45 8.58 -28.44
CA PHE A 89 3.68 8.04 -29.77
C PHE A 89 4.51 9.00 -30.62
N VAL A 90 5.62 8.49 -31.13
CA VAL A 90 6.39 9.08 -32.22
C VAL A 90 6.10 8.25 -33.46
N ARG A 91 5.29 8.78 -34.37
CA ARG A 91 4.87 8.08 -35.60
C ARG A 91 5.44 8.79 -36.81
N ALA A 92 6.10 8.03 -37.68
CA ALA A 92 6.43 8.47 -39.02
C ALA A 92 5.32 8.01 -39.97
N THR A 93 4.71 8.93 -40.70
CA THR A 93 3.81 8.65 -41.83
C THR A 93 4.60 8.73 -43.14
N THR A 94 3.94 8.74 -44.30
CA THR A 94 4.63 8.97 -45.58
C THR A 94 5.33 10.32 -45.63
N ASP A 95 4.74 11.36 -45.03
CA ASP A 95 5.17 12.75 -45.22
C ASP A 95 5.68 13.43 -43.94
N LEU A 96 5.25 12.96 -42.77
CA LEU A 96 5.47 13.66 -41.49
C LEU A 96 5.99 12.71 -40.41
N VAL A 97 6.79 13.26 -39.49
CA VAL A 97 7.07 12.66 -38.19
C VAL A 97 6.33 13.45 -37.13
N VAL A 98 5.41 12.80 -36.42
CA VAL A 98 4.52 13.41 -35.43
C VAL A 98 4.88 12.89 -34.05
N VAL A 99 5.09 13.80 -33.10
CA VAL A 99 5.27 13.47 -31.69
C VAL A 99 4.02 13.89 -30.93
N ALA A 100 3.31 12.92 -30.35
CA ALA A 100 2.10 13.15 -29.60
C ALA A 100 2.14 12.47 -28.23
N PHE A 101 1.60 13.17 -27.23
CA PHE A 101 1.41 12.67 -25.87
C PHE A 101 -0.08 12.69 -25.56
N ARG A 102 -0.68 11.53 -25.24
CA ARG A 102 -2.10 11.45 -24.86
C ARG A 102 -3.03 12.14 -25.88
N ASP A 103 -2.86 11.83 -27.16
CA ASP A 103 -3.51 12.46 -28.33
C ASP A 103 -3.27 13.96 -28.54
N ASN A 104 -2.41 14.61 -27.73
CA ASN A 104 -2.01 16.00 -27.94
C ASN A 104 -0.68 16.05 -28.68
N VAL A 105 -0.69 16.66 -29.87
CA VAL A 105 0.52 16.84 -30.68
C VAL A 105 1.44 17.86 -30.01
N ALA A 106 2.65 17.45 -29.66
CA ALA A 106 3.67 18.34 -29.14
C ALA A 106 4.42 19.03 -30.28
N THR A 107 4.82 18.28 -31.32
CA THR A 107 5.54 18.83 -32.47
C THR A 107 5.46 17.90 -33.68
N VAL A 108 5.72 18.47 -34.86
CA VAL A 108 5.67 17.79 -36.17
C VAL A 108 6.83 18.28 -37.04
N ALA A 109 7.43 17.38 -37.80
CA ALA A 109 8.45 17.73 -38.81
C ALA A 109 8.22 16.97 -40.13
N PRO A 110 8.61 17.54 -41.29
CA PRO A 110 8.57 16.82 -42.56
C PRO A 110 9.55 15.64 -42.58
N ARG A 111 9.05 14.44 -42.90
CA ARG A 111 9.83 13.20 -42.86
C ARG A 111 11.08 13.25 -43.72
N LYS A 112 10.98 13.78 -44.95
CA LYS A 112 12.13 13.93 -45.86
C LYS A 112 13.25 14.76 -45.25
N THR A 113 12.92 15.80 -44.49
CA THR A 113 13.92 16.67 -43.84
C THR A 113 14.55 15.98 -42.63
N VAL A 114 13.76 15.20 -41.88
CA VAL A 114 14.24 14.40 -40.75
C VAL A 114 15.21 13.31 -41.22
N GLU A 115 14.86 12.57 -42.27
CA GLU A 115 15.65 11.45 -42.79
C GLU A 115 16.91 11.88 -43.54
N SER A 116 16.89 13.05 -44.19
CA SER A 116 18.03 13.58 -44.95
C SER A 116 19.11 14.26 -44.09
N GLY A 117 18.97 14.24 -42.76
CA GLY A 117 19.93 14.83 -41.83
C GLY A 117 19.77 16.35 -41.62
N GLY A 118 18.63 16.93 -42.02
CA GLY A 118 18.28 18.31 -41.64
C GLY A 118 17.96 18.47 -40.15
N CYS A 119 17.68 17.35 -39.48
CA CYS A 119 17.61 17.24 -38.02
C CYS A 119 18.80 16.40 -37.51
N THR A 120 19.41 16.79 -36.39
CA THR A 120 20.44 15.99 -35.72
C THR A 120 19.82 14.93 -34.81
N THR A 121 18.97 15.37 -33.87
CA THR A 121 18.37 14.53 -32.83
C THR A 121 16.92 14.95 -32.59
N LEU A 122 16.05 13.97 -32.36
CA LEU A 122 14.75 14.17 -31.77
C LEU A 122 14.88 13.96 -30.26
N ASP A 123 14.80 15.06 -29.52
CA ASP A 123 14.88 15.09 -28.06
C ASP A 123 13.45 15.14 -27.49
N ILE A 124 13.14 14.24 -26.55
CA ILE A 124 11.82 14.08 -25.96
C ILE A 124 11.98 14.09 -24.44
N TRP A 125 11.14 14.84 -23.74
CA TRP A 125 11.16 14.89 -22.27
C TRP A 125 9.74 14.87 -21.69
N ALA A 126 9.59 14.26 -20.52
CA ALA A 126 8.40 14.35 -19.69
C ALA A 126 8.82 14.33 -18.22
N ASN A 127 8.72 15.46 -17.53
CA ASN A 127 9.14 15.58 -16.13
C ASN A 127 8.25 16.59 -15.37
N ALA A 128 8.62 16.96 -14.15
CA ALA A 128 7.84 17.88 -13.32
C ALA A 128 7.75 19.32 -13.87
N GLY A 129 8.65 19.70 -14.78
CA GLY A 129 8.65 21.01 -15.43
C GLY A 129 7.78 21.09 -16.69
N GLY A 130 7.39 19.96 -17.26
CA GLY A 130 6.57 19.89 -18.47
C GLY A 130 6.88 18.67 -19.33
N VAL A 131 6.18 18.60 -20.45
CA VAL A 131 6.25 17.48 -21.40
C VAL A 131 6.46 18.05 -22.79
N GLY A 132 7.35 17.50 -23.60
CA GLY A 132 7.59 18.09 -24.91
C GLY A 132 8.58 17.31 -25.76
N ALA A 133 8.80 17.84 -26.95
CA ALA A 133 9.79 17.32 -27.87
C ALA A 133 10.35 18.41 -28.78
N ASN A 134 11.57 18.19 -29.26
CA ASN A 134 12.33 19.11 -30.09
C ASN A 134 13.10 18.34 -31.17
N PHE A 135 12.89 18.69 -32.43
CA PHE A 135 13.75 18.27 -33.53
C PHE A 135 14.92 19.25 -33.64
N ALA A 136 16.07 18.88 -33.06
CA ALA A 136 17.26 19.71 -33.06
C ALA A 136 17.75 19.98 -34.49
N GLY A 137 17.96 21.25 -34.81
CA GLY A 137 18.36 21.72 -36.15
C GLY A 137 17.22 22.21 -37.04
N LEU A 138 15.96 21.93 -36.70
CA LEU A 138 14.80 22.39 -37.48
C LEU A 138 14.11 23.60 -36.84
N PRO A 139 13.87 24.69 -37.61
CA PRO A 139 13.14 25.84 -37.09
C PRO A 139 11.67 25.48 -36.85
N ASN A 140 11.09 25.99 -35.76
CA ASN A 140 9.69 25.79 -35.37
C ASN A 140 9.25 24.32 -35.18
N ALA A 141 10.20 23.39 -35.01
CA ALA A 141 9.93 21.97 -34.78
C ALA A 141 10.14 21.58 -33.31
N SER A 142 9.64 22.42 -32.40
CA SER A 142 9.72 22.25 -30.95
C SER A 142 8.38 22.60 -30.31
N GLY A 143 7.98 21.87 -29.27
CA GLY A 143 6.76 22.18 -28.56
C GLY A 143 6.68 21.54 -27.19
N THR A 144 5.98 22.24 -26.29
CA THR A 144 5.80 21.88 -24.90
C THR A 144 4.32 21.87 -24.56
N LEU A 145 3.91 20.85 -23.81
CA LEU A 145 2.58 20.62 -23.27
C LEU A 145 2.63 20.68 -21.74
N SER A 146 1.45 20.77 -21.11
CA SER A 146 1.33 20.76 -19.65
C SER A 146 1.76 19.41 -19.05
N ILE A 147 2.16 19.43 -17.77
CA ILE A 147 2.58 18.25 -17.00
C ILE A 147 1.54 17.12 -16.99
N GLU A 148 0.25 17.44 -17.09
CA GLU A 148 -0.85 16.46 -17.15
C GLU A 148 -0.77 15.55 -18.38
N ASN A 149 -0.01 15.94 -19.41
CA ASN A 149 0.22 15.14 -20.61
C ASN A 149 1.34 14.11 -20.44
N LYS A 150 1.89 13.89 -19.23
CA LYS A 150 2.89 12.84 -19.00
C LYS A 150 2.35 11.48 -19.46
N PRO A 151 3.14 10.72 -20.24
CA PRO A 151 2.65 9.49 -20.83
C PRO A 151 2.60 8.36 -19.81
N GLN A 152 1.64 7.45 -19.99
CA GLN A 152 1.68 6.13 -19.38
C GLN A 152 2.79 5.31 -20.05
N VAL A 153 3.56 4.58 -19.25
CA VAL A 153 4.63 3.69 -19.73
C VAL A 153 4.28 2.25 -19.40
N THR A 154 4.03 1.45 -20.43
CA THR A 154 3.85 -0.01 -20.33
C THR A 154 5.07 -0.78 -20.89
N GLY A 155 5.96 -0.07 -21.56
CA GLY A 155 7.18 -0.55 -22.19
C GLY A 155 7.74 0.51 -23.10
N LEU A 156 8.76 0.15 -23.89
CA LEU A 156 9.30 0.97 -24.96
C LEU A 156 9.31 0.13 -26.23
N PHE A 157 8.55 0.57 -27.23
CA PHE A 157 8.31 -0.16 -28.46
C PHE A 157 8.76 0.64 -29.67
N THR A 158 9.36 -0.03 -30.65
CA THR A 158 9.86 0.60 -31.87
C THR A 158 9.78 -0.35 -33.05
N ASP A 159 9.61 0.20 -34.24
CA ASP A 159 9.75 -0.49 -35.53
C ASP A 159 11.13 -0.22 -36.19
N LEU A 160 11.97 0.62 -35.56
CA LEU A 160 13.29 0.99 -36.09
C LEU A 160 14.20 -0.24 -36.22
N LYS A 161 14.99 -0.25 -37.30
CA LYS A 161 15.98 -1.30 -37.60
C LYS A 161 17.38 -0.71 -37.58
N VAL A 162 17.85 -0.39 -36.38
CA VAL A 162 19.16 0.21 -36.12
C VAL A 162 19.93 -0.57 -35.04
N PRO A 163 21.27 -0.57 -35.07
CA PRO A 163 22.08 -1.15 -34.00
C PRO A 163 21.95 -0.33 -32.71
N ALA A 164 22.25 -0.95 -31.56
CA ALA A 164 22.21 -0.27 -30.26
C ALA A 164 23.33 0.80 -30.12
N ALA A 165 24.51 0.56 -30.67
CA ALA A 165 25.63 1.49 -30.58
C ALA A 165 25.40 2.71 -31.47
N GLY A 166 25.39 3.91 -30.88
CA GLY A 166 25.09 5.16 -31.60
C GLY A 166 23.64 5.28 -32.07
N GLY A 167 22.77 4.38 -31.60
CA GLY A 167 21.34 4.36 -31.90
C GLY A 167 20.51 5.26 -30.97
N PRO A 168 19.18 5.13 -30.99
CA PRO A 168 18.30 5.86 -30.08
C PRO A 168 18.56 5.43 -28.64
N THR A 169 18.31 6.34 -27.69
CA THR A 169 18.40 6.08 -26.25
C THR A 169 17.16 6.61 -25.55
N ALA A 170 16.70 5.92 -24.52
CA ALA A 170 15.65 6.39 -23.63
C ALA A 170 15.97 6.02 -22.18
N HIS A 171 15.63 6.93 -21.27
CA HIS A 171 15.82 6.82 -19.84
C HIS A 171 14.50 7.11 -19.13
N VAL A 172 14.02 6.14 -18.34
CA VAL A 172 12.77 6.25 -17.59
C VAL A 172 13.05 6.09 -16.11
N VAL A 173 12.78 7.14 -15.33
CA VAL A 173 12.88 7.09 -13.87
C VAL A 173 11.52 6.68 -13.31
N VAL A 174 11.45 5.51 -12.68
CA VAL A 174 10.20 4.98 -12.12
C VAL A 174 9.85 5.69 -10.81
N ASP A 175 8.57 5.95 -10.57
CA ASP A 175 8.11 6.51 -9.30
C ASP A 175 8.04 5.43 -8.21
N THR A 176 9.09 5.33 -7.41
CA THR A 176 9.24 4.37 -6.31
C THR A 176 9.08 5.01 -4.93
N ARG A 177 8.39 6.15 -4.82
CA ARG A 177 8.32 6.98 -3.59
C ARG A 177 7.90 6.24 -2.31
N PHE A 178 7.13 5.16 -2.45
CA PHE A 178 6.64 4.39 -1.31
C PHE A 178 7.62 3.28 -0.85
N ILE A 179 8.62 2.94 -1.67
CA ILE A 179 9.62 1.92 -1.37
C ILE A 179 10.75 2.56 -0.57
N SER A 180 10.56 2.66 0.75
CA SER A 180 11.50 3.29 1.66
C SER A 180 11.81 2.44 2.89
N SER A 181 12.99 2.62 3.47
CA SER A 181 13.41 1.99 4.71
C SER A 181 13.93 3.04 5.71
N PRO A 182 13.72 2.84 7.02
CA PRO A 182 14.20 3.78 8.03
C PRO A 182 15.73 3.81 8.05
N THR A 183 16.31 5.00 8.16
CA THR A 183 17.74 5.13 8.48
C THR A 183 18.03 4.60 9.89
N THR A 184 19.30 4.35 10.20
CA THR A 184 19.73 3.98 11.56
C THR A 184 19.30 5.02 12.60
N LEU A 185 19.36 6.31 12.25
CA LEU A 185 18.89 7.41 13.10
C LEU A 185 17.39 7.31 13.37
N LYS A 186 16.57 7.12 12.33
CA LYS A 186 15.11 6.97 12.46
C LYS A 186 14.75 5.75 13.29
N LEU A 187 15.42 4.61 13.04
CA LEU A 187 15.22 3.38 13.79
C LEU A 187 15.59 3.55 15.27
N ALA A 188 16.74 4.18 15.57
CA ALA A 188 17.15 4.46 16.94
C ALA A 188 16.15 5.37 17.66
N ALA A 189 15.68 6.44 17.01
CA ALA A 189 14.66 7.32 17.58
C ALA A 189 13.34 6.59 17.87
N MET A 190 12.88 5.71 16.98
CA MET A 190 11.69 4.88 17.20
C MET A 190 11.86 3.95 18.41
N VAL A 191 12.98 3.21 18.48
CA VAL A 191 13.25 2.27 19.59
C VAL A 191 13.39 3.00 20.93
N LEU A 192 14.16 4.09 20.96
CA LEU A 192 14.33 4.91 22.16
C LEU A 192 13.04 5.60 22.58
N GLY A 193 12.23 6.07 21.62
CA GLY A 193 10.91 6.66 21.88
C GLY A 193 9.96 5.67 22.55
N ILE A 194 9.83 4.47 21.98
CA ILE A 194 9.02 3.37 22.55
C ILE A 194 9.54 3.01 23.95
N GLY A 195 10.85 2.85 24.11
CA GLY A 195 11.47 2.54 25.40
C GLY A 195 11.21 3.62 26.46
N ALA A 196 11.32 4.89 26.09
CA ALA A 196 11.08 6.02 26.98
C ALA A 196 9.61 6.11 27.42
N VAL A 197 8.66 5.85 26.51
CA VAL A 197 7.23 5.75 26.84
C VAL A 197 6.96 4.58 27.78
N ALA A 198 7.55 3.40 27.52
CA ALA A 198 7.40 2.24 28.40
C ALA A 198 7.95 2.52 29.82
N ILE A 199 9.13 3.16 29.92
CA ILE A 199 9.71 3.60 31.20
C ILE A 199 8.79 4.61 31.91
N ALA A 200 8.22 5.55 31.17
CA ALA A 200 7.29 6.54 31.75
C ALA A 200 6.03 5.87 32.32
N ILE A 201 5.42 4.91 31.60
CA ILE A 201 4.28 4.13 32.07
C ILE A 201 4.65 3.28 33.29
N ALA A 202 5.82 2.64 33.29
CA ALA A 202 6.30 1.84 34.41
C ALA A 202 6.54 2.71 35.66
N ALA A 203 7.15 3.88 35.50
CA ALA A 203 7.37 4.84 36.59
C ALA A 203 6.03 5.34 37.17
N LEU A 204 5.05 5.65 36.30
CA LEU A 204 3.70 6.02 36.72
C LEU A 204 3.04 4.90 37.54
N ALA A 205 3.14 3.65 37.06
CA ALA A 205 2.61 2.49 37.78
C ALA A 205 3.28 2.26 39.15
N VAL A 206 4.56 2.64 39.34
CA VAL A 206 5.24 2.59 40.64
C VAL A 206 4.76 3.71 41.57
N LEU A 207 4.60 4.94 41.07
CA LEU A 207 4.07 6.07 41.84
C LEU A 207 2.66 5.77 42.38
N GLU A 208 1.80 5.18 41.55
CA GLU A 208 0.45 4.77 41.96
C GLU A 208 0.44 3.67 43.03
N ARG A 209 1.47 2.81 43.07
CA ARG A 209 1.60 1.79 44.13
C ARG A 209 1.90 2.41 45.49
N GLY A 210 2.58 3.56 45.52
CA GLY A 210 2.90 4.29 46.75
C GLY A 210 1.72 5.04 47.38
N GLY A 211 0.74 5.47 46.58
CA GLY A 211 -0.36 6.33 47.04
C GLY A 211 -1.53 5.62 47.74
N ARG A 212 -1.82 4.34 47.42
CA ARG A 212 -2.89 3.57 48.08
C ARG A 212 -2.77 2.06 47.81
N LYS A 213 -2.85 1.22 48.84
CA LYS A 213 -2.97 -0.24 48.69
C LYS A 213 -4.27 -0.54 47.93
N LEU A 214 -4.17 -1.17 46.76
CA LEU A 214 -5.33 -1.82 46.14
C LEU A 214 -5.96 -2.74 47.20
N PRO A 215 -7.29 -2.76 47.34
CA PRO A 215 -7.93 -3.93 47.92
C PRO A 215 -7.41 -5.11 47.10
N ARG A 216 -6.58 -5.96 47.72
CA ARG A 216 -6.28 -7.27 47.16
C ARG A 216 -7.62 -7.96 47.14
N THR A 217 -8.34 -7.90 46.03
CA THR A 217 -9.33 -8.92 45.75
C THR A 217 -8.49 -10.17 45.52
N PRO A 218 -8.43 -11.12 46.48
CA PRO A 218 -7.78 -12.38 46.22
C PRO A 218 -8.40 -12.93 44.93
N PHE A 219 -7.57 -13.50 44.07
CA PHE A 219 -8.03 -14.24 42.90
C PHE A 219 -8.82 -15.45 43.42
N ARG A 220 -10.08 -15.23 43.79
CA ARG A 220 -11.00 -16.29 44.20
C ARG A 220 -11.39 -16.97 42.91
N LEU A 221 -10.92 -18.21 42.76
CA LEU A 221 -11.44 -19.12 41.74
C LEU A 221 -12.97 -19.09 41.85
N PRO A 222 -13.70 -18.85 40.75
CA PRO A 222 -15.15 -18.83 40.78
C PRO A 222 -15.66 -20.16 41.35
N GLY A 223 -16.61 -20.10 42.28
CA GLY A 223 -17.19 -21.31 42.88
C GLY A 223 -17.78 -22.23 41.81
N ARG A 224 -17.73 -23.54 42.04
CA ARG A 224 -18.22 -24.59 41.09
C ARG A 224 -19.62 -24.28 40.56
N ALA A 225 -20.52 -23.73 41.38
CA ALA A 225 -21.87 -23.36 40.99
C ALA A 225 -21.92 -22.22 39.94
N THR A 226 -21.05 -21.21 40.04
CA THR A 226 -20.94 -20.09 39.08
C THR A 226 -20.31 -20.54 37.76
N LEU A 227 -19.40 -21.52 37.83
CA LEU A 227 -18.79 -22.19 36.67
C LEU A 227 -19.82 -23.05 35.92
N LEU A 228 -20.65 -23.80 36.65
CA LEU A 228 -21.64 -24.74 36.08
C LEU A 228 -22.91 -24.07 35.54
N THR A 229 -23.40 -22.97 36.15
CA THR A 229 -24.66 -22.32 35.70
C THR A 229 -24.45 -21.25 34.62
N ASN A 230 -23.32 -20.55 34.65
CA ASN A 230 -23.04 -19.43 33.75
C ASN A 230 -21.89 -19.68 32.75
N GLY A 231 -21.13 -20.76 32.90
CA GLY A 231 -20.10 -21.17 31.93
C GLY A 231 -20.67 -21.81 30.67
N VAL A 232 -21.95 -22.22 30.67
CA VAL A 232 -22.62 -22.77 29.49
C VAL A 232 -22.79 -21.71 28.40
N ALA A 233 -23.13 -20.47 28.78
CA ALA A 233 -23.20 -19.36 27.83
C ALA A 233 -21.81 -19.04 27.25
N ASP A 234 -20.76 -19.07 28.08
CA ASP A 234 -19.38 -18.88 27.63
C ASP A 234 -18.98 -19.97 26.62
N THR A 235 -19.28 -21.23 26.93
CA THR A 235 -19.01 -22.38 26.05
C THR A 235 -19.83 -22.29 24.77
N GLY A 236 -21.09 -21.85 24.85
CA GLY A 236 -21.97 -21.66 23.70
C GLY A 236 -21.48 -20.57 22.76
N VAL A 237 -21.09 -19.40 23.28
CA VAL A 237 -20.54 -18.30 22.47
C VAL A 237 -19.24 -18.71 21.83
N VAL A 238 -18.27 -19.22 22.59
CA VAL A 238 -16.97 -19.64 22.06
C VAL A 238 -17.13 -20.78 21.05
N GLY A 239 -17.96 -21.79 21.36
CA GLY A 239 -18.28 -22.88 20.46
C GLY A 239 -18.92 -22.41 19.15
N THR A 240 -19.84 -21.45 19.23
CA THR A 240 -20.47 -20.85 18.04
C THR A 240 -19.45 -20.07 17.22
N LEU A 241 -18.59 -19.26 17.85
CA LEU A 241 -17.53 -18.53 17.15
C LEU A 241 -16.54 -19.47 16.45
N LEU A 242 -16.14 -20.57 17.10
CA LEU A 242 -15.25 -21.58 16.52
C LEU A 242 -15.91 -22.35 15.39
N LEU A 243 -17.18 -22.72 15.53
CA LEU A 243 -17.94 -23.36 14.45
C LEU A 243 -18.06 -22.40 13.25
N TRP A 244 -18.45 -21.15 13.50
CA TRP A 244 -18.61 -20.12 12.47
C TRP A 244 -17.30 -19.70 11.83
N HIS A 245 -16.18 -19.80 12.53
CA HIS A 245 -14.85 -19.62 11.93
C HIS A 245 -14.61 -20.63 10.79
N VAL A 246 -15.15 -21.85 10.89
CA VAL A 246 -14.99 -22.88 9.86
C VAL A 246 -16.05 -22.76 8.77
N ILE A 247 -17.34 -22.68 9.15
CA ILE A 247 -18.46 -22.77 8.19
C ILE A 247 -19.09 -21.41 7.82
N GLY A 248 -18.75 -20.36 8.55
CA GLY A 248 -19.39 -19.06 8.44
C GLY A 248 -18.96 -18.29 7.20
N ALA A 249 -19.85 -17.43 6.72
CA ALA A 249 -19.60 -16.56 5.58
C ALA A 249 -18.41 -15.63 5.82
N ILE A 250 -17.67 -15.35 4.75
CA ILE A 250 -16.58 -14.36 4.70
C ILE A 250 -17.13 -12.97 4.34
N THR A 251 -16.35 -11.91 4.56
CA THR A 251 -16.77 -10.54 4.21
C THR A 251 -16.41 -10.18 2.78
N SER A 252 -17.01 -9.10 2.26
CA SER A 252 -16.82 -8.68 0.85
C SER A 252 -15.38 -8.34 0.48
N ASP A 253 -14.60 -7.83 1.44
CA ASP A 253 -13.26 -7.30 1.17
C ASP A 253 -12.15 -8.28 1.52
N ASP A 254 -12.49 -9.52 1.93
CA ASP A 254 -11.50 -10.54 2.29
C ASP A 254 -10.52 -10.78 1.13
N GLY A 255 -11.03 -10.82 -0.10
CA GLY A 255 -10.19 -10.97 -1.29
C GLY A 255 -9.26 -9.77 -1.53
N ASN A 256 -9.74 -8.55 -1.26
CA ASN A 256 -8.93 -7.35 -1.42
C ASN A 256 -7.77 -7.34 -0.42
N VAL A 257 -8.11 -7.41 0.88
CA VAL A 257 -7.14 -7.37 1.98
C VAL A 257 -6.13 -8.51 1.89
N LEU A 258 -6.57 -9.71 1.45
CA LEU A 258 -5.66 -10.84 1.27
C LEU A 258 -4.63 -10.59 0.18
N VAL A 259 -5.02 -9.98 -0.95
CA VAL A 259 -4.08 -9.69 -2.04
C VAL A 259 -3.09 -8.62 -1.64
N GLU A 260 -3.56 -7.53 -1.02
CA GLU A 260 -2.69 -6.48 -0.48
C GLU A 260 -1.67 -7.05 0.51
N ALA A 261 -2.11 -7.89 1.46
CA ALA A 261 -1.25 -8.53 2.43
C ALA A 261 -0.22 -9.48 1.78
N ARG A 262 -0.60 -10.24 0.75
CA ARG A 262 0.31 -11.17 0.06
C ARG A 262 1.38 -10.46 -0.75
N VAL A 263 1.02 -9.35 -1.41
CA VAL A 263 1.93 -8.61 -2.30
C VAL A 263 2.86 -7.69 -1.48
N ALA A 264 2.45 -7.25 -0.29
CA ALA A 264 3.19 -6.27 0.51
C ALA A 264 4.67 -6.59 0.72
N HIS A 265 5.02 -7.86 0.98
CA HIS A 265 6.42 -8.26 1.20
C HIS A 265 7.27 -8.12 -0.08
N GLN A 266 6.71 -8.43 -1.25
CA GLN A 266 7.42 -8.31 -2.53
C GLN A 266 7.46 -6.87 -3.03
N ALA A 267 6.40 -6.10 -2.82
CA ALA A 267 6.34 -4.68 -3.17
C ALA A 267 7.23 -3.80 -2.27
N GLY A 268 7.50 -4.24 -1.04
CA GLY A 268 8.28 -3.49 -0.05
C GLY A 268 7.46 -2.46 0.75
N TYR A 269 6.15 -2.38 0.53
CA TYR A 269 5.18 -1.58 1.27
C TYR A 269 3.77 -2.14 1.08
N VAL A 270 2.78 -1.71 1.88
CA VAL A 270 1.38 -2.10 1.69
C VAL A 270 0.74 -1.21 0.62
N ALA A 271 0.61 -1.74 -0.59
CA ALA A 271 0.02 -1.04 -1.72
C ALA A 271 -1.49 -1.29 -1.82
N GLU A 272 -2.25 -0.25 -2.15
CA GLU A 272 -3.63 -0.36 -2.64
C GLU A 272 -3.61 -1.04 -4.03
N TYR A 273 -3.72 -2.36 -4.05
CA TYR A 273 -3.37 -3.15 -5.24
C TYR A 273 -4.29 -2.92 -6.43
N TYR A 274 -5.58 -2.70 -6.20
CA TYR A 274 -6.58 -2.59 -7.27
C TYR A 274 -6.90 -1.15 -7.69
N ARG A 275 -6.47 -0.14 -6.93
CA ARG A 275 -6.89 1.27 -7.13
C ARG A 275 -5.76 2.25 -6.79
N TYR A 276 -6.06 3.54 -6.97
CA TYR A 276 -5.24 4.66 -6.51
C TYR A 276 -3.77 4.62 -6.99
N PHE A 277 -3.53 4.09 -8.18
CA PHE A 277 -2.21 4.11 -8.84
C PHE A 277 -1.10 3.46 -8.00
N GLY A 278 -1.42 2.43 -7.22
CA GLY A 278 -0.46 1.74 -6.34
C GLY A 278 -0.02 2.59 -5.14
N ALA A 279 -0.80 3.60 -4.75
CA ALA A 279 -0.56 4.36 -3.53
C ALA A 279 -0.51 3.45 -2.30
N THR A 280 0.19 3.91 -1.26
CA THR A 280 0.24 3.19 0.02
C THR A 280 -1.11 3.23 0.73
N ALA A 281 -1.47 2.16 1.43
CA ALA A 281 -2.61 2.10 2.36
C ALA A 281 -2.37 2.91 3.66
N SER A 282 -1.20 3.54 3.80
CA SER A 282 -0.93 4.46 4.91
C SER A 282 -1.98 5.59 4.94
N PRO A 283 -2.44 6.02 6.12
CA PRO A 283 -1.84 5.76 7.44
C PRO A 283 -2.34 4.50 8.17
N PHE A 284 -3.19 3.67 7.55
CA PHE A 284 -3.90 2.57 8.22
C PHE A 284 -3.39 1.17 7.83
N ASP A 285 -2.09 1.02 7.61
CA ASP A 285 -1.45 -0.17 7.04
C ASP A 285 -0.92 -1.20 8.06
N TRP A 286 -0.89 -0.86 9.35
CA TRP A 286 -0.28 -1.73 10.38
C TRP A 286 -0.97 -3.10 10.49
N TYR A 287 -2.28 -3.15 10.30
CA TYR A 287 -3.04 -4.39 10.38
C TYR A 287 -2.84 -5.24 9.11
N ALA A 288 -2.82 -4.61 7.94
CA ALA A 288 -2.44 -5.28 6.69
C ALA A 288 -0.99 -5.80 6.76
N THR A 289 -0.09 -5.07 7.41
CA THR A 289 1.28 -5.51 7.68
C THR A 289 1.32 -6.74 8.58
N LEU A 290 0.52 -6.78 9.65
CA LEU A 290 0.37 -7.98 10.48
C LEU A 290 -0.14 -9.17 9.66
N LEU A 291 -1.17 -8.96 8.84
CA LEU A 291 -1.71 -10.01 7.97
C LEU A 291 -0.65 -10.49 6.95
N SER A 292 0.19 -9.60 6.43
CA SER A 292 1.28 -9.97 5.53
C SER A 292 2.22 -11.01 6.14
N TRP A 293 2.51 -10.92 7.45
CA TRP A 293 3.30 -11.93 8.14
C TRP A 293 2.57 -13.28 8.26
N LEU A 294 1.25 -13.28 8.47
CA LEU A 294 0.45 -14.50 8.46
C LEU A 294 0.47 -15.19 7.09
N THR A 295 0.47 -14.41 5.99
CA THR A 295 0.51 -14.96 4.62
C THR A 295 1.80 -15.73 4.32
N GLN A 296 2.91 -15.44 5.04
CA GLN A 296 4.16 -16.19 4.89
C GLN A 296 4.08 -17.62 5.44
N VAL A 297 3.17 -17.87 6.38
CA VAL A 297 2.91 -19.21 6.93
C VAL A 297 1.89 -19.95 6.06
N SER A 298 0.74 -19.30 5.79
CA SER A 298 -0.33 -19.86 4.97
C SER A 298 -1.27 -18.76 4.49
N THR A 299 -1.90 -18.95 3.34
CA THR A 299 -2.92 -18.05 2.79
C THR A 299 -4.33 -18.61 2.89
N VAL A 300 -4.50 -19.77 3.55
CA VAL A 300 -5.80 -20.42 3.70
C VAL A 300 -6.71 -19.55 4.58
N GLY A 301 -7.96 -19.37 4.15
CA GLY A 301 -8.91 -18.45 4.80
C GLY A 301 -9.20 -18.76 6.27
N VAL A 302 -9.17 -20.03 6.69
CA VAL A 302 -9.30 -20.41 8.10
C VAL A 302 -8.13 -19.85 8.92
N TRP A 303 -6.90 -19.99 8.43
CA TRP A 303 -5.72 -19.42 9.11
C TRP A 303 -5.73 -17.89 9.13
N MET A 304 -6.01 -17.26 8.00
CA MET A 304 -5.95 -15.80 7.87
C MET A 304 -6.95 -15.08 8.79
N ARG A 305 -8.06 -15.73 9.14
CA ARG A 305 -9.12 -15.17 10.01
C ARG A 305 -8.93 -15.44 11.49
N VAL A 306 -7.85 -16.12 11.89
CA VAL A 306 -7.54 -16.39 13.32
C VAL A 306 -7.52 -15.10 14.16
N PRO A 307 -6.90 -13.98 13.73
CA PRO A 307 -6.94 -12.73 14.50
C PRO A 307 -8.35 -12.22 14.79
N ALA A 308 -9.25 -12.29 13.80
CA ALA A 308 -10.65 -11.88 13.96
C ALA A 308 -11.38 -12.75 14.99
N THR A 309 -11.24 -14.08 14.91
CA THR A 309 -11.88 -15.00 15.85
C THR A 309 -11.33 -14.85 17.27
N LEU A 310 -10.01 -14.67 17.43
CA LEU A 310 -9.41 -14.39 18.74
C LEU A 310 -9.90 -13.06 19.32
N ALA A 311 -10.05 -12.02 18.51
CA ALA A 311 -10.63 -10.75 18.93
C ALA A 311 -12.10 -10.90 19.37
N GLY A 312 -12.89 -11.74 18.71
CA GLY A 312 -14.25 -12.08 19.13
C GLY A 312 -14.31 -12.78 20.49
N ILE A 313 -13.48 -13.80 20.69
CA ILE A 313 -13.37 -14.51 21.97
C ILE A 313 -12.91 -13.54 23.08
N GLY A 314 -11.91 -12.71 22.81
CA GLY A 314 -11.42 -11.69 23.74
C GLY A 314 -12.48 -10.66 24.10
N THR A 315 -13.25 -10.20 23.11
CA THR A 315 -14.37 -9.27 23.31
C THR A 315 -15.43 -9.87 24.22
N TRP A 316 -15.86 -11.10 23.94
CA TRP A 316 -16.81 -11.82 24.78
C TRP A 316 -16.29 -11.99 26.22
N TYR A 317 -15.02 -12.37 26.37
CA TYR A 317 -14.40 -12.53 27.69
C TYR A 317 -14.44 -11.23 28.50
N ILE A 318 -14.09 -10.08 27.90
CA ILE A 318 -14.13 -8.79 28.58
C ILE A 318 -15.57 -8.41 28.93
N LEU A 319 -16.51 -8.55 27.99
CA LEU A 319 -17.93 -8.29 28.23
C LEU A 319 -18.44 -9.10 29.42
N ARG A 320 -18.19 -10.41 29.42
CA ARG A 320 -18.70 -11.34 30.43
C ARG A 320 -18.07 -11.12 31.81
N LYS A 321 -16.73 -11.03 31.87
CA LYS A 321 -15.98 -11.11 33.13
C LYS A 321 -15.66 -9.74 33.72
N LYS A 322 -15.76 -8.67 32.94
CA LYS A 322 -15.36 -7.33 33.38
C LYS A 322 -16.48 -6.30 33.24
N MET A 323 -17.14 -6.21 32.08
CA MET A 323 -18.17 -5.18 31.87
C MET A 323 -19.47 -5.49 32.60
N LEU A 324 -20.03 -6.71 32.46
CA LEU A 324 -21.28 -7.07 33.16
C LEU A 324 -21.18 -6.92 34.69
N PRO A 325 -20.13 -7.42 35.37
CA PRO A 325 -19.97 -7.20 36.82
C PRO A 325 -19.81 -5.73 37.18
N ARG A 326 -19.21 -4.92 36.31
CA ARG A 326 -19.02 -3.48 36.54
C ARG A 326 -20.35 -2.71 36.47
N LEU A 327 -21.27 -3.12 35.60
CA LEU A 327 -22.63 -2.56 35.48
C LEU A 327 -23.52 -2.98 36.65
N GLY A 328 -23.31 -4.18 37.21
CA GLY A 328 -23.96 -4.61 38.45
C GLY A 328 -23.76 -6.10 38.72
N GLU A 329 -23.46 -6.46 39.96
CA GLU A 329 -23.25 -7.87 40.33
C GLU A 329 -24.50 -8.74 40.13
N GLN A 330 -25.68 -8.18 40.39
CA GLN A 330 -26.96 -8.86 40.16
C GLN A 330 -27.20 -9.13 38.67
N LEU A 331 -26.79 -8.22 37.79
CA LEU A 331 -26.87 -8.39 36.34
C LEU A 331 -25.92 -9.51 35.88
N ALA A 332 -24.70 -9.54 36.41
CA ALA A 332 -23.71 -10.56 36.09
C ALA A 332 -24.06 -11.96 36.62
N ALA A 333 -24.88 -12.03 37.67
CA ALA A 333 -25.41 -13.26 38.25
C ALA A 333 -26.70 -13.73 37.55
N SER A 334 -27.48 -12.82 36.95
CA SER A 334 -28.73 -13.14 36.25
C SER A 334 -28.48 -13.97 35.00
N ARG A 335 -29.01 -15.19 34.99
CA ARG A 335 -28.93 -16.11 33.83
C ARG A 335 -29.53 -15.48 32.59
N THR A 336 -30.72 -14.87 32.70
CA THR A 336 -31.41 -14.24 31.57
C THR A 336 -30.57 -13.12 30.97
N ALA A 337 -30.01 -12.24 31.80
CA ALA A 337 -29.18 -11.14 31.31
C ALA A 337 -27.93 -11.63 30.56
N VAL A 338 -27.26 -12.67 31.07
CA VAL A 338 -26.07 -13.24 30.43
C VAL A 338 -26.41 -13.91 29.10
N TRP A 339 -27.52 -14.65 29.03
CA TRP A 339 -27.96 -15.28 27.78
C TRP A 339 -28.42 -14.25 26.74
N THR A 340 -29.14 -13.21 27.15
CA THR A 340 -29.49 -12.10 26.25
C THR A 340 -28.25 -11.41 25.72
N ALA A 341 -27.26 -11.12 26.58
CA ALA A 341 -25.99 -10.52 26.14
C ALA A 341 -25.23 -11.44 25.18
N ALA A 342 -25.21 -12.75 25.43
CA ALA A 342 -24.59 -13.74 24.54
C ALA A 342 -25.26 -13.78 23.15
N LEU A 343 -26.59 -13.83 23.12
CA LEU A 343 -27.35 -13.87 21.87
C LEU A 343 -27.18 -12.57 21.08
N VAL A 344 -27.31 -11.42 21.72
CA VAL A 344 -27.11 -10.11 21.07
C VAL A 344 -25.68 -9.95 20.55
N PHE A 345 -24.69 -10.41 21.32
CA PHE A 345 -23.29 -10.42 20.87
C PHE A 345 -23.13 -11.28 19.61
N LEU A 346 -23.65 -12.51 19.60
CA LEU A 346 -23.56 -13.40 18.45
C LEU A 346 -24.31 -12.84 17.24
N THR A 347 -25.53 -12.32 17.42
CA THR A 347 -26.30 -11.76 16.30
C THR A 347 -25.61 -10.54 15.68
N ALA A 348 -24.89 -9.75 16.48
CA ALA A 348 -24.09 -8.64 15.98
C ALA A 348 -22.73 -9.07 15.41
N TRP A 349 -22.14 -10.17 15.89
CA TRP A 349 -20.81 -10.60 15.46
C TRP A 349 -20.83 -11.41 14.17
N LEU A 350 -21.67 -12.44 14.10
CA LEU A 350 -21.61 -13.45 13.04
C LEU A 350 -21.75 -12.89 11.61
N PRO A 351 -22.61 -11.87 11.34
CA PRO A 351 -22.78 -11.34 9.99
C PRO A 351 -21.63 -10.42 9.53
N PHE A 352 -20.89 -9.80 10.45
CA PHE A 352 -19.97 -8.69 10.14
C PHE A 352 -18.50 -9.03 10.40
N ASN A 353 -18.20 -9.79 11.47
CA ASN A 353 -16.86 -9.89 12.04
C ASN A 353 -16.20 -11.25 11.80
N ASN A 354 -16.42 -11.84 10.62
CA ASN A 354 -15.89 -13.17 10.25
C ASN A 354 -14.96 -13.13 9.01
N GLY A 355 -14.37 -11.96 8.73
CA GLY A 355 -13.48 -11.74 7.60
C GLY A 355 -12.12 -11.15 7.97
N LEU A 356 -11.43 -10.59 6.99
CA LEU A 356 -10.11 -9.96 7.14
C LEU A 356 -10.16 -8.45 7.32
N ARG A 357 -11.35 -7.85 7.27
CA ARG A 357 -11.52 -6.44 7.59
C ARG A 357 -11.16 -6.15 9.07
N PRO A 358 -10.81 -4.90 9.44
CA PRO A 358 -10.29 -4.59 10.78
C PRO A 358 -11.36 -4.43 11.87
N GLU A 359 -12.66 -4.47 11.56
CA GLU A 359 -13.74 -4.27 12.54
C GLU A 359 -13.65 -5.20 13.76
N PRO A 360 -13.33 -6.50 13.65
CA PRO A 360 -13.13 -7.38 14.80
C PRO A 360 -12.11 -6.83 15.80
N ILE A 361 -11.02 -6.24 15.29
CA ILE A 361 -9.94 -5.65 16.09
C ILE A 361 -10.39 -4.33 16.70
N ILE A 362 -11.13 -3.51 15.95
CA ILE A 362 -11.69 -2.24 16.43
C ILE A 362 -12.68 -2.48 17.58
N VAL A 363 -13.59 -3.46 17.43
CA VAL A 363 -14.57 -3.83 18.47
C VAL A 363 -13.84 -4.28 19.73
N PHE A 364 -12.84 -5.17 19.60
CA PHE A 364 -12.03 -5.60 20.73
C PHE A 364 -11.31 -4.43 21.42
N GLY A 365 -10.65 -3.57 20.63
CA GLY A 365 -9.95 -2.38 21.13
C GLY A 365 -10.87 -1.40 21.85
N THR A 366 -12.10 -1.23 21.35
CA THR A 366 -13.12 -0.36 21.96
C THR A 366 -13.53 -0.87 23.34
N VAL A 367 -13.86 -2.15 23.44
CA VAL A 367 -14.26 -2.79 24.70
C VAL A 367 -13.09 -2.82 25.69
N LEU A 368 -11.87 -3.08 25.22
CA LEU A 368 -10.66 -3.05 26.04
C LEU A 368 -10.38 -1.64 26.58
N THR A 369 -10.50 -0.61 25.74
CA THR A 369 -10.29 0.78 26.15
C THR A 369 -11.31 1.19 27.20
N TRP A 370 -12.60 0.90 26.96
CA TRP A 370 -13.67 1.22 27.90
C TRP A 370 -13.40 0.62 29.29
N ILE A 371 -13.03 -0.66 29.36
CA ILE A 371 -12.79 -1.30 30.66
C ILE A 371 -11.52 -0.80 31.36
N LEU A 372 -10.49 -0.42 30.61
CA LEU A 372 -9.28 0.18 31.18
C LEU A 372 -9.57 1.55 31.78
N VAL A 373 -10.37 2.38 31.11
CA VAL A 373 -10.84 3.69 31.62
C VAL A 373 -11.71 3.52 32.86
N GLU A 374 -12.69 2.61 32.83
CA GLU A 374 -13.54 2.33 34.00
C GLU A 374 -12.73 1.86 35.20
N ARG A 375 -11.72 1.03 34.96
CA ARG A 375 -10.80 0.58 36.01
C ARG A 375 -9.97 1.74 36.56
N ALA A 376 -9.46 2.62 35.70
CA ALA A 376 -8.72 3.81 36.10
C ALA A 376 -9.58 4.71 37.00
N ILE A 377 -10.83 4.98 36.61
CA ILE A 377 -11.80 5.76 37.40
C ILE A 377 -12.08 5.08 38.75
N ALA A 378 -12.42 3.79 38.73
CA ALA A 378 -12.81 3.05 39.93
C ALA A 378 -11.66 2.92 40.94
N THR A 379 -10.42 2.77 40.44
CA THR A 379 -9.23 2.60 41.30
C THR A 379 -8.47 3.91 41.56
N ARG A 380 -8.86 5.01 40.90
CA ARG A 380 -8.19 6.32 40.88
C ARG A 380 -6.71 6.19 40.52
N ARG A 381 -6.43 5.49 39.42
CA ARG A 381 -5.11 5.21 38.89
C ARG A 381 -5.07 5.55 37.42
#